data_AF-A0A379B4S4-F1
#
_entry.id   AF-A0A379B4S4-F1
#
_cell.length_a   1.000
_cell.length_b   1.000
_cell.length_c   1.000
_cell.angle_alpha   90.00
_cell.angle_beta   90.00
_cell.angle_gamma   90.00
#
_symmetry.space_group_name_H-M   'P 1'
#
loop_
_entity.id
_entity.type
_entity.pdbx_description
1 polymer ?
#
loop_
_entity_poly.entity_id
_entity_poly.type
_entity_poly.pdbx_seq_one_letter_code
_entity_poly.pdbx_strand_id
1 'polypeptide(L)' 'MANSNTEHSKKLRLKTSAEWNKKQIADGKIRQISLKLETELANEFDAILSELGNNRSQGIKALCEFYRQYQKTSDNSH' A
#
# COMPACT_ATOMS: atom_id res chain seq x y z
N MET A 1 1.04 -24.21 28.15
CA MET A 1 1.39 -23.08 27.26
C MET A 1 0.17 -22.17 27.14
N ALA A 2 0.17 -21.08 27.89
CA ALA A 2 -1.02 -20.26 28.16
C ALA A 2 -1.37 -19.31 26.99
N ASN A 3 -2.46 -19.67 26.30
CA ASN A 3 -3.43 -18.84 25.61
C ASN A 3 -3.08 -17.36 25.28
N SER A 4 -2.14 -17.14 24.36
CA SER A 4 -1.83 -15.82 23.78
C SER A 4 -2.87 -15.36 22.72
N ASN A 5 -4.12 -15.81 22.85
CA ASN A 5 -5.25 -15.53 21.95
C ASN A 5 -6.45 -14.88 22.65
N THR A 6 -6.28 -14.41 23.89
CA THR A 6 -7.32 -13.66 24.59
C THR A 6 -7.61 -12.33 23.89
N GLU A 7 -8.86 -11.89 23.90
CA GLU A 7 -9.30 -10.64 23.26
C GLU A 7 -8.47 -9.42 23.69
N HIS A 8 -8.00 -9.43 24.95
CA HIS A 8 -7.13 -8.39 25.49
C HIS A 8 -5.80 -8.30 24.73
N SER A 9 -5.15 -9.43 24.43
CA SER A 9 -3.88 -9.47 23.69
C SER A 9 -4.05 -9.02 22.23
N LYS A 10 -5.16 -9.43 21.57
CA LYS A 10 -5.51 -8.95 20.23
C LYS A 10 -5.75 -7.44 20.21
N LYS A 11 -6.50 -6.91 21.18
CA LYS A 11 -6.74 -5.46 21.32
C LYS A 11 -5.44 -4.69 21.57
N LEU A 12 -4.51 -5.23 22.37
CA LEU A 12 -3.21 -4.60 22.61
C LEU A 12 -2.39 -4.49 21.32
N ARG A 13 -2.28 -5.59 20.55
CA ARG A 13 -1.55 -5.61 19.27
C ARG A 13 -2.14 -4.63 18.25
N LEU A 14 -3.47 -4.58 18.14
CA LEU A 14 -4.16 -3.65 17.23
C LEU A 14 -3.89 -2.18 17.61
N LYS A 15 -3.89 -1.86 18.91
CA LYS A 15 -3.55 -0.51 19.41
C LYS A 15 -2.10 -0.15 19.10
N THR A 16 -1.16 -1.05 19.34
CA THR A 16 0.26 -0.82 19.04
C THR A 16 0.51 -0.56 17.56
N SER A 17 -0.14 -1.31 16.66
CA SER A 17 -0.02 -1.07 15.21
C SER A 17 -0.63 0.28 14.79
N ALA A 18 -1.76 0.66 15.36
CA ALA A 18 -2.39 1.96 15.08
C ALA A 18 -1.53 3.13 15.56
N GLU A 19 -0.96 3.04 16.76
CA GLU A 19 -0.03 4.04 17.30
C GLU A 19 1.26 4.12 16.49
N TRP A 20 1.80 2.99 16.05
CA TRP A 20 2.96 2.95 15.15
C TRP A 20 2.67 3.65 13.82
N ASN A 21 1.54 3.33 13.17
CA ASN A 21 1.13 4.00 11.94
C ASN A 21 0.97 5.50 12.13
N LYS A 22 0.33 5.92 13.22
CA LYS A 22 0.15 7.33 13.56
C LYS A 22 1.49 8.05 13.74
N LYS A 23 2.46 7.42 14.41
CA LYS A 23 3.82 7.95 14.59
C LYS A 23 4.56 8.07 13.26
N GLN A 24 4.48 7.06 12.40
CA GLN A 24 5.14 7.09 11.09
C GLN A 24 4.58 8.16 10.15
N ILE A 25 3.27 8.44 10.25
CA ILE A 25 2.62 9.54 9.53
C ILE A 25 3.08 10.90 10.11
N ALA A 26 3.12 11.04 11.43
CA ALA A 26 3.59 12.27 12.09
C ALA A 26 5.07 12.57 11.78
N ASP A 27 5.90 11.54 11.72
CA ASP A 27 7.32 11.61 11.32
C ASP A 27 7.51 11.88 9.81
N GLY A 28 6.43 11.97 9.02
CA GLY A 28 6.48 12.21 7.58
C GLY A 28 7.04 11.04 6.75
N LYS A 29 7.26 9.87 7.36
CA LYS A 29 7.84 8.68 6.69
C LYS A 29 6.83 7.94 5.83
N ILE A 30 5.54 8.03 6.17
CA ILE A 30 4.45 7.39 5.44
C ILE A 30 3.34 8.41 5.25
N ARG A 31 2.75 8.47 4.05
CA ARG A 31 1.57 9.28 3.79
C ARG A 31 0.39 8.35 3.48
N GLN A 32 -0.73 8.58 4.17
CA GLN A 32 -1.99 7.93 3.83
C GLN A 32 -2.58 8.58 2.58
N ILE A 33 -2.97 7.75 1.61
CA ILE A 33 -3.63 8.16 0.37
C ILE A 33 -5.02 7.55 0.36
N SER A 34 -6.06 8.38 0.15
CA SER A 34 -7.43 7.93 -0.07
C SER A 34 -7.84 8.32 -1.49
N LEU A 35 -8.29 7.34 -2.27
CA LEU A 35 -8.68 7.50 -3.66
C LEU A 35 -10.14 7.09 -3.81
N LYS A 36 -10.91 7.87 -4.58
CA LYS A 36 -12.25 7.52 -5.02
C LYS A 36 -12.20 7.36 -6.53
N LEU A 37 -12.63 6.20 -7.00
CA LEU A 37 -12.62 5.81 -8.41
C LEU A 37 -14.01 5.22 -8.72
N GLU A 38 -14.34 5.15 -10.00
CA GLU A 38 -15.47 4.35 -10.45
C GLU A 38 -15.25 2.88 -10.07
N THR A 39 -16.34 2.19 -9.71
CA THR A 39 -16.27 0.83 -9.15
C THR A 39 -15.56 -0.14 -10.10
N GLU A 40 -15.87 -0.09 -11.39
CA GLU A 40 -15.25 -0.98 -12.39
C GLU A 40 -13.74 -0.72 -12.51
N LEU A 41 -13.35 0.56 -12.60
CA LEU A 41 -11.95 0.96 -12.63
C LEU A 41 -11.21 0.57 -11.34
N ALA A 42 -11.87 0.68 -10.17
CA ALA A 42 -11.27 0.27 -8.90
C ALA A 42 -11.01 -1.24 -8.85
N ASN A 43 -11.94 -2.06 -9.36
CA ASN A 43 -11.79 -3.51 -9.42
C ASN A 43 -10.63 -3.91 -10.34
N GLU A 44 -10.58 -3.31 -11.54
CA GLU A 44 -9.48 -3.54 -12.49
C GLU A 44 -8.13 -3.09 -11.90
N PHE A 45 -8.11 -1.92 -11.25
CA PHE A 45 -6.91 -1.43 -10.59
C PHE A 45 -6.42 -2.38 -9.50
N ASP A 46 -7.30 -2.90 -8.64
CA ASP A 46 -6.91 -3.89 -7.61
C ASP A 46 -6.43 -5.21 -8.23
N ALA A 47 -7.01 -5.66 -9.34
CA ALA A 47 -6.55 -6.85 -10.06
C ALA A 47 -5.12 -6.65 -10.60
N ILE A 48 -4.89 -5.56 -11.34
CA ILE A 48 -3.58 -5.21 -11.90
C ILE A 48 -2.53 -5.06 -10.80
N LEU A 49 -2.86 -4.41 -9.68
CA LEU A 49 -1.93 -4.25 -8.57
C LEU A 49 -1.59 -5.58 -7.88
N SER A 50 -2.51 -6.53 -7.88
CA SER A 50 -2.30 -7.88 -7.34
C SER A 50 -1.43 -8.74 -8.26
N GLU A 51 -1.48 -8.51 -9.58
CA GLU A 51 -0.60 -9.16 -10.55
C GLU A 51 0.81 -8.59 -10.52
N LEU A 52 0.95 -7.26 -10.35
CA LEU A 52 2.22 -6.55 -10.32
C LEU A 52 3.05 -6.79 -9.04
N GLY A 53 2.44 -7.25 -7.94
CA GLY A 53 3.17 -7.47 -6.70
C GLY A 53 2.36 -8.14 -5.59
N ASN A 54 3.03 -8.49 -4.49
CA ASN A 54 2.40 -9.29 -3.42
C ASN A 54 1.32 -8.54 -2.64
N ASN A 55 1.29 -7.20 -2.72
CA ASN A 55 0.25 -6.38 -2.10
C ASN A 55 0.09 -5.05 -2.84
N ARG A 56 -1.04 -4.38 -2.60
CA ARG A 56 -1.42 -3.10 -3.21
C ARG A 56 -0.32 -2.03 -3.17
N SER A 57 0.41 -1.91 -2.05
CA SER A 57 1.48 -0.90 -1.92
C SER A 57 2.70 -1.22 -2.79
N GLN A 58 3.06 -2.52 -2.88
CA GLN A 58 4.12 -2.98 -3.77
C GLN A 58 3.72 -2.83 -5.24
N GLY A 59 2.48 -3.16 -5.60
CA GLY A 59 1.96 -2.94 -6.95
C GLY A 59 2.01 -1.47 -7.35
N ILE A 60 1.63 -0.54 -6.46
CA ILE A 60 1.69 0.90 -6.73
C ILE A 60 3.13 1.35 -6.98
N LYS A 61 4.08 0.83 -6.18
CA LYS A 61 5.51 1.12 -6.39
C LYS A 61 5.98 0.63 -7.76
N ALA A 62 5.67 -0.61 -8.12
CA ALA A 62 6.02 -1.19 -9.41
C ALA A 62 5.41 -0.39 -10.58
N LEU A 63 4.15 0.02 -10.45
CA LEU A 63 3.48 0.87 -11.45
C LEU A 63 4.20 2.21 -11.63
N CYS A 64 4.61 2.87 -10.54
CA CYS A 64 5.37 4.12 -10.62
C CYS A 64 6.74 3.93 -11.28
N GLU A 65 7.43 2.82 -11.02
CA GLU A 65 8.72 2.49 -11.63
C GLU A 65 8.56 2.21 -13.13
N PHE A 66 7.57 1.41 -13.50
CA PHE A 66 7.23 1.11 -14.89
C PHE A 66 6.93 2.39 -15.68
N TYR A 67 6.07 3.26 -15.16
CA TYR A 67 5.73 4.51 -15.84
C TYR A 67 6.94 5.44 -16.04
N ARG A 68 7.83 5.54 -15.04
CA ARG A 68 9.08 6.30 -15.15
C ARG A 68 10.04 5.73 -16.17
N GLN A 69 10.11 4.40 -16.30
CA GLN A 69 10.92 3.74 -17.32
C GLN A 69 10.34 3.97 -18.72
N TYR A 70 9.02 3.82 -18.86
CA TYR A 70 8.31 4.08 -20.12
C TYR A 70 8.59 5.49 -20.65
N GLN A 71 8.48 6.51 -19.79
CA GLN A 71 8.80 7.90 -20.17
C GLN A 71 10.24 8.09 -20.65
N LYS A 72 11.22 7.45 -19.98
CA LYS A 72 12.63 7.53 -20.39
C LYS A 72 12.87 6.90 -21.76
N THR A 73 12.19 5.80 -22.07
CA THR A 73 12.31 5.14 -23.38
C THR A 73 11.68 5.98 -24.50
N SER A 74 10.57 6.66 -24.22
CA SER A 74 9.91 7.54 -25.18
C SER A 74 10.66 8.85 -25.46
N ASP A 75 11.45 9.34 -24.51
CA ASP A 75 12.30 10.53 -24.68
C ASP A 75 13.54 10.23 -25.53
N ASN A 76 14.08 9.00 -25.44
CA ASN A 76 15.26 8.55 -26.19
C ASN A 76 14.97 8.13 -27.65
N SER A 77 13.76 8.44 -28.15
CA SER A 77 13.26 8.13 -29.49
C SER A 77 13.09 9.37 -30.38
N HIS A 78 13.70 10.50 -30.00
CA HIS A 78 13.78 11.73 -30.79
C HIS A 78 15.20 12.08 -31.16
#